data_AF-A0AAW7XAA6-F1
#
_entry.id   AF-A0AAW7XAA6-F1
#
_cell.length_a   1.000
_cell.length_b   1.000
_cell.length_c   1.000
_cell.angle_alpha   90.00
_cell.angle_beta   90.00
_cell.angle_gamma   90.00
#
_symmetry.space_group_name_H-M   'P 1'
#
loop_
_entity.id
_entity.type
_entity.pdbx_description
1 polymer ?
#
loop_
_entity_poly.entity_id
_entity_poly.type
_entity_poly.pdbx_seq_one_letter_code
_entity_poly.pdbx_strand_id
1 'polypeptide(L)' 'MSDDDDFFAEEDVIEEDDSSEGEYGEYGNSLTAKEAERARLQAEMEAFLASGGRINEIPANVVADPPKKPTSSYGGQPI' A
#
# COMPACT_ATOMS: atom_id res chain seq x y z
N MET A 1 -14.12 49.11 -8.03
CA MET A 1 -13.95 47.95 -8.93
C MET A 1 -12.82 47.14 -8.32
N SER A 2 -13.04 45.85 -8.21
CA SER A 2 -12.46 44.84 -7.31
C SER A 2 -10.93 44.78 -7.25
N ASP A 3 -10.38 44.77 -6.03
CA ASP A 3 -9.02 44.38 -5.67
C ASP A 3 -9.11 43.05 -4.87
N ASP A 4 -9.45 41.93 -5.51
CA ASP A 4 -9.70 40.65 -4.81
C ASP A 4 -9.47 39.36 -5.64
N ASP A 5 -8.66 39.37 -6.72
CA ASP A 5 -8.46 38.15 -7.55
C ASP A 5 -7.02 37.99 -8.11
N ASP A 6 -5.99 37.99 -7.26
CA ASP A 6 -4.63 37.54 -7.63
C ASP A 6 -4.07 36.50 -6.64
N PHE A 7 -4.94 35.64 -6.09
CA PHE A 7 -4.54 34.39 -5.43
C PHE A 7 -4.80 33.20 -6.36
N PHE A 8 -4.30 33.27 -7.60
CA PHE A 8 -4.26 32.08 -8.44
C PHE A 8 -3.10 31.22 -7.98
N ALA A 9 -3.47 30.26 -7.12
CA ALA A 9 -2.77 29.05 -6.74
C ALA A 9 -1.38 28.87 -7.37
N GLU A 10 -0.37 28.92 -6.50
CA GLU A 10 0.90 28.22 -6.69
C GLU A 10 0.53 26.72 -6.82
N GLU A 11 0.27 26.26 -8.04
CA GLU A 11 0.22 24.84 -8.38
C GLU A 11 1.62 24.29 -8.10
N ASP A 12 1.74 23.42 -7.09
CA ASP A 12 2.97 22.72 -6.76
C ASP A 12 3.38 21.91 -7.99
N VAL A 13 4.35 22.42 -8.75
CA VAL A 13 4.93 21.74 -9.90
C VAL A 13 5.72 20.57 -9.33
N ILE A 14 5.05 19.42 -9.22
CA ILE A 14 5.71 18.15 -8.94
C ILE A 14 6.57 17.86 -10.17
N GLU A 15 7.87 18.13 -10.07
CA GLU A 15 8.85 17.63 -11.03
C GLU A 15 8.84 16.10 -10.94
N GLU A 16 8.21 15.46 -11.93
CA GLU A 16 8.29 14.02 -12.13
C GLU A 16 9.70 13.66 -12.60
N ASP A 17 10.56 13.24 -11.67
CA ASP A 17 11.81 12.54 -11.98
C ASP A 17 11.48 11.13 -12.48
N ASP A 18 11.38 11.04 -13.81
CA ASP A 18 11.23 9.82 -14.60
C ASP A 18 12.48 8.94 -14.47
N SER A 19 12.48 7.95 -13.55
CA SER A 19 13.34 6.76 -13.61
C SER A 19 12.98 5.70 -12.55
N SER A 20 11.81 5.06 -12.70
CA SER A 20 11.70 3.63 -12.41
C SER A 20 10.52 3.04 -13.20
N GLU A 21 10.78 2.50 -14.39
CA GLU A 21 9.86 1.57 -15.05
C GLU A 21 9.71 0.28 -14.23
N GLY A 22 8.93 0.36 -13.15
CA GLY A 22 8.42 -0.79 -12.43
C GLY A 22 7.00 -1.05 -12.88
N GLU A 23 6.82 -1.69 -14.04
CA GLU A 23 5.67 -2.53 -14.39
C GLU A 23 4.34 -2.17 -13.66
N TYR A 24 3.89 -0.93 -13.78
CA TYR A 24 2.55 -0.47 -13.42
C TYR A 24 1.59 -0.84 -14.56
N GLY A 25 1.69 -2.09 -15.01
CA GLY A 25 0.98 -2.61 -16.17
C GLY A 25 -0.52 -2.51 -15.95
N GLU A 26 -1.22 -2.05 -17.00
CA GLU A 26 -2.63 -2.40 -17.19
C GLU A 26 -3.67 -1.74 -16.25
N TYR A 27 -3.46 -0.52 -15.74
CA TYR A 27 -4.54 0.21 -15.05
C TYR A 27 -5.71 0.64 -15.96
N GLY A 28 -5.70 0.26 -17.24
CA GLY A 28 -6.71 0.63 -18.24
C GLY A 28 -7.88 -0.34 -18.42
N ASN A 29 -7.93 -1.46 -17.71
CA ASN A 29 -8.90 -2.51 -18.06
C ASN A 29 -10.27 -2.28 -17.41
N SER A 30 -11.11 -1.53 -18.13
CA SER A 30 -12.55 -1.28 -17.93
C SER A 30 -12.99 -0.93 -16.50
N LEU A 31 -13.44 0.31 -16.32
CA LEU A 31 -13.98 0.82 -15.05
C LEU A 31 -15.00 -0.13 -14.40
N THR A 32 -15.82 -0.81 -15.21
CA THR A 32 -16.82 -1.80 -14.75
C THR A 32 -16.23 -3.08 -14.16
N ALA A 33 -15.08 -3.56 -14.65
CA ALA A 33 -14.41 -4.73 -14.07
C ALA A 33 -13.81 -4.39 -12.69
N LYS A 34 -13.23 -3.19 -12.57
CA LYS A 34 -12.74 -2.66 -11.29
C LYS A 34 -13.86 -2.42 -10.29
N GLU A 35 -15.05 -1.99 -10.75
CA GLU A 35 -16.24 -1.87 -9.89
C GLU A 35 -16.69 -3.22 -9.33
N ALA A 36 -16.73 -4.27 -10.16
CA ALA A 36 -17.08 -5.61 -9.71
C ALA A 36 -16.05 -6.16 -8.69
N GLU A 37 -14.77 -5.95 -8.96
CA GLU A 37 -13.69 -6.34 -8.05
C GLU A 37 -13.76 -5.56 -6.72
N ARG A 38 -14.03 -4.24 -6.78
CA ARG A 38 -14.22 -3.40 -5.60
C ARG A 38 -15.41 -3.86 -4.76
N ALA A 39 -16.54 -4.18 -5.39
CA ALA A 39 -17.72 -4.67 -4.69
C ALA A 39 -17.47 -6.02 -4.01
N ARG A 40 -16.74 -6.92 -4.69
CA ARG A 40 -16.32 -8.20 -4.12
C ARG A 40 -15.42 -8.00 -2.90
N LEU A 41 -14.39 -7.16 -3.02
CA LEU A 41 -13.46 -6.87 -1.94
C LEU A 41 -14.19 -6.26 -0.74
N GLN A 42 -15.14 -5.35 -0.99
CA GLN A 42 -15.99 -4.79 0.06
C GLN A 42 -16.79 -5.86 0.81
N ALA A 43 -17.44 -6.78 0.10
CA ALA A 43 -18.19 -7.88 0.72
C ALA A 43 -17.28 -8.79 1.57
N GLU A 44 -16.08 -9.09 1.08
CA GLU A 44 -15.09 -9.88 1.82
C GLU A 44 -14.59 -9.15 3.08
N MET A 45 -14.36 -7.83 3.02
CA MET A 45 -14.01 -7.02 4.18
C MET A 45 -15.14 -7.01 5.23
N GLU A 46 -16.39 -6.81 4.81
CA GLU A 46 -17.55 -6.81 5.70
C GLU A 46 -17.70 -8.17 6.39
N ALA A 47 -17.54 -9.27 5.65
CA ALA A 47 -17.57 -10.63 6.21
C ALA A 47 -16.43 -10.87 7.20
N PHE A 48 -15.21 -10.41 6.89
CA PHE A 48 -14.06 -10.51 7.79
C PHE A 48 -14.31 -9.77 9.12
N LEU A 49 -14.83 -8.54 9.05
CA LEU A 49 -15.17 -7.75 10.24
C LEU A 49 -16.31 -8.40 11.05
N ALA A 50 -17.35 -8.88 10.36
CA ALA A 50 -18.50 -9.56 11.00
C ALA A 50 -18.07 -10.88 11.68
N SER A 51 -17.09 -11.58 11.13
CA SER A 51 -16.51 -12.80 11.73
C SER A 51 -15.67 -12.54 12.99
N GLY A 52 -15.47 -11.26 13.37
CA GLY A 52 -14.65 -10.85 14.50
C GLY A 52 -13.18 -10.56 14.14
N GLY A 53 -12.85 -10.49 12.85
CA GLY A 53 -11.57 -9.99 12.36
C GLY A 53 -11.35 -8.52 12.73
N ARG A 54 -10.09 -8.10 12.84
CA ARG A 54 -9.72 -6.72 13.21
C ARG A 54 -8.64 -6.19 12.28
N ILE A 55 -8.73 -4.91 11.95
CA ILE A 55 -7.72 -4.20 11.18
C ILE A 55 -6.75 -3.56 12.16
N ASN A 56 -5.46 -3.83 12.01
CA ASN A 56 -4.41 -3.22 12.83
C ASN A 56 -3.71 -2.14 12.01
N GLU A 57 -3.65 -0.93 12.57
CA GLU A 57 -2.85 0.16 12.00
C GLU A 57 -1.38 -0.06 12.35
N ILE A 58 -0.52 -0.08 11.34
CA ILE A 58 0.93 -0.25 11.52
C ILE A 58 1.59 1.12 11.29
N PRO A 59 2.30 1.69 12.29
CA PRO A 59 3.02 2.93 12.09
C PRO A 59 4.13 2.77 11.05
N ALA A 60 4.40 3.82 10.29
CA ALA A 60 5.35 3.82 9.17
C ALA A 60 6.79 3.37 9.53
N ASN A 61 7.17 3.46 10.81
CA ASN A 61 8.52 3.12 11.29
C ASN A 61 8.61 1.73 11.93
N VAL A 62 7.60 0.86 11.78
CA VAL A 62 7.67 -0.52 12.28
C VAL A 62 8.44 -1.38 11.27
N VAL A 63 9.74 -1.50 11.53
CA VAL A 63 10.55 -2.56 10.93
C VAL A 63 10.45 -3.76 11.87
N ALA A 64 9.88 -4.87 11.42
CA ALA A 64 9.94 -6.10 12.17
C ALA A 64 11.41 -6.45 12.43
N ASP A 65 11.75 -6.82 13.68
CA ASP A 65 13.11 -7.21 14.05
C ASP A 65 13.58 -8.26 13.04
N PRO A 66 14.67 -8.01 12.28
CA PRO A 66 15.03 -8.85 11.15
C PRO A 66 15.25 -10.29 11.62
N PRO A 67 14.93 -11.29 10.77
CA PRO A 67 15.10 -12.69 11.13
C PRO A 67 16.55 -12.94 11.57
N LYS A 68 16.71 -13.37 12.82
CA LYS A 68 18.03 -13.64 13.39
C LYS A 68 18.66 -14.82 12.66
N LYS A 69 19.98 -14.76 12.47
CA LYS A 69 20.74 -15.89 11.90
C LYS A 69 20.43 -17.16 12.70
N PRO A 70 20.07 -18.27 12.04
CA PRO A 70 19.83 -19.52 12.73
C PRO A 70 21.13 -19.96 13.43
N THR A 71 21.04 -20.36 14.69
CA THR A 71 22.16 -21.03 15.37
C THR A 71 22.32 -22.41 14.72
N SER A 72 23.45 -22.65 14.05
CA SER A 72 23.77 -23.98 13.55
C SER A 72 23.89 -24.95 14.72
N SER A 73 22.93 -25.87 14.88
CA SER A 73 23.03 -27.01 15.80
C SER A 73 23.64 -28.23 15.11
N TYR A 74 24.30 -28.04 13.96
CA TYR A 74 24.98 -29.12 13.25
C TYR A 74 26.32 -29.42 13.92
N GLY A 75 26.48 -30.63 14.44
CA GLY A 75 27.70 -31.09 15.15
C GLY A 75 27.64 -31.07 16.68
N GLY A 76 26.49 -30.78 17.28
CA GLY A 76 26.27 -30.85 18.74
C GLY A 76 25.86 -32.23 19.26
N GLN A 77 25.37 -33.13 18.39
CA GLN A 77 25.25 -34.54 18.72
C GLN A 77 26.61 -35.22 18.57
N PRO A 78 27.14 -35.90 19.62
CA PRO A 78 28.27 -36.78 19.45
C PRO A 78 27.89 -37.93 18.50
N ILE A 79 28.77 -38.22 17.55
CA ILE A 79 28.71 -39.39 16.67
C ILE A 79 29.31 -40.62 17.35
#